data_AF-A0A8C1LNG0-F1
#
_entry.id   AF-A0A8C1LNG0-F1
#
_cell.length_a   1.000
_cell.length_b   1.000
_cell.length_c   1.000
_cell.angle_alpha   90.00
_cell.angle_beta   90.00
_cell.angle_gamma   90.00
#
_symmetry.space_group_name_H-M   'P 1'
#
loop_
_entity.id
_entity.type
_entity.pdbx_description
1 polymer ?
#
loop_
_entity_poly.entity_id
_entity_poly.type
_entity_poly.pdbx_seq_one_letter_code
_entity_poly.pdbx_strand_id
1 'polypeptide(L)'
;MADSNDGERTDETEVKGAAGGEDVMDDVIIERSAVLLRRYIIERITVEDPSIHVSHEDLGGRPQDAEDPQIKDVVDQLLKIADELNKNAELQHLISTVQANCAQDVFMTVARSIFEDGINWGRVVALFHLSYRLIYLALTQNHFDIIRMIICWFLQFIRENISAWIRQHGGWVSSCFCVCCLATHVEPHRSSQT
;
A
#
# COMPACT_ATOMS: atom_id res chain seq x y z
N MET A 1 -2.69 33.51 -62.59
CA MET A 1 -4.08 33.03 -62.39
C MET A 1 -3.97 31.85 -61.43
N ALA A 2 -4.65 31.99 -60.30
CA ALA A 2 -4.60 31.08 -59.16
C ALA A 2 -5.41 29.81 -59.46
N ASP A 3 -4.93 28.66 -58.99
CA ASP A 3 -5.76 27.46 -58.88
C ASP A 3 -5.68 26.92 -57.44
N SER A 4 -6.70 27.33 -56.69
CA SER A 4 -7.51 26.57 -55.73
C SER A 4 -6.81 25.60 -54.78
N ASN A 5 -6.59 26.13 -53.57
CA ASN A 5 -6.69 25.44 -52.29
C ASN A 5 -8.05 24.74 -52.14
N ASP A 6 -8.07 23.54 -51.59
CA ASP A 6 -8.95 23.13 -50.47
C ASP A 6 -8.73 21.64 -50.18
N GLY A 7 -7.79 21.38 -49.28
CA GLY A 7 -7.73 20.13 -48.53
C GLY A 7 -8.50 20.32 -47.23
N GLU A 8 -9.58 19.59 -47.04
CA GLU A 8 -10.18 19.41 -45.71
C GLU A 8 -11.12 18.20 -45.70
N ARG A 9 -10.71 17.12 -45.04
CA ARG A 9 -11.58 16.31 -44.16
C ARG A 9 -10.75 15.32 -43.35
N THR A 10 -10.03 15.80 -42.36
CA THR A 10 -9.66 14.95 -41.23
C THR A 10 -10.88 14.88 -40.33
N ASP A 11 -11.53 13.72 -40.31
CA ASP A 11 -12.57 13.38 -39.36
C ASP A 11 -11.92 13.35 -37.96
N GLU A 12 -12.15 14.40 -37.20
CA GLU A 12 -11.82 14.49 -35.79
C GLU A 12 -12.76 13.56 -35.04
N THR A 13 -12.39 12.29 -34.92
CA THR A 13 -13.05 11.40 -33.97
C THR A 13 -12.58 11.79 -32.57
N GLU A 14 -13.26 12.80 -32.01
CA GLU A 14 -13.29 13.11 -30.59
C GLU A 14 -13.65 11.83 -29.81
N VAL A 15 -12.67 11.23 -29.12
CA VAL A 15 -12.92 10.18 -28.14
C VAL A 15 -12.59 10.70 -26.74
N LYS A 16 -13.62 11.35 -26.19
CA LYS A 16 -14.21 11.03 -24.88
C LYS A 16 -13.28 11.15 -23.67
N GLY A 17 -13.29 12.34 -23.07
CA GLY A 17 -12.85 12.56 -21.70
C GLY A 17 -13.73 11.83 -20.69
N ALA A 18 -13.08 11.10 -19.78
CA ALA A 18 -13.48 10.88 -18.38
C ALA A 18 -12.34 10.18 -17.60
N ALA A 19 -11.12 10.73 -17.61
CA ALA A 19 -10.00 10.19 -16.81
C ALA A 19 -10.00 10.73 -15.35
N GLY A 20 -10.75 11.79 -15.05
CA GLY A 20 -10.62 12.49 -13.76
C GLY A 20 -11.27 11.80 -12.55
N GLY A 21 -12.12 10.78 -12.72
CA GLY A 21 -12.79 10.12 -11.60
C GLY A 21 -11.98 8.98 -10.97
N GLU A 22 -11.18 8.30 -11.78
CA GLU A 22 -10.34 7.17 -11.37
C GLU A 22 -9.07 7.65 -10.65
N ASP A 23 -8.40 8.65 -11.24
CA ASP A 23 -7.18 9.24 -10.67
C ASP A 23 -7.43 9.85 -9.28
N VAL A 24 -8.58 10.51 -9.08
CA VAL A 24 -8.95 11.12 -7.79
C VAL A 24 -9.18 10.08 -6.69
N MET A 25 -9.79 8.94 -7.03
CA MET A 25 -10.01 7.85 -6.07
C MET A 25 -8.69 7.20 -5.66
N ASP A 26 -7.78 6.99 -6.61
CA ASP A 26 -6.47 6.43 -6.34
C ASP A 26 -5.62 7.38 -5.51
N ASP A 27 -5.67 8.69 -5.76
CA ASP A 27 -5.00 9.67 -4.92
C ASP A 27 -5.50 9.63 -3.46
N VAL A 28 -6.81 9.45 -3.25
CA VAL A 28 -7.38 9.27 -1.89
C VAL A 28 -6.89 7.96 -1.25
N ILE A 29 -6.83 6.87 -2.00
CA ILE A 29 -6.31 5.58 -1.51
C ILE A 29 -4.84 5.72 -1.12
N ILE A 30 -4.04 6.40 -1.93
CA ILE A 30 -2.61 6.57 -1.71
C ILE A 30 -2.33 7.49 -0.53
N GLU A 31 -3.02 8.63 -0.44
CA GLU A 31 -2.89 9.54 0.71
C GLU A 31 -3.19 8.81 2.03
N ARG A 32 -4.27 8.01 2.05
CA ARG A 32 -4.62 7.19 3.21
C ARG A 32 -3.61 6.08 3.48
N SER A 33 -3.07 5.45 2.45
CA SER A 33 -2.05 4.40 2.60
C SER A 33 -0.79 4.97 3.27
N ALA A 34 -0.42 6.21 2.94
CA ALA A 34 0.71 6.89 3.56
C ALA A 34 0.47 7.15 5.05
N VAL A 35 -0.71 7.65 5.42
CA VAL A 35 -1.09 7.89 6.82
C VAL A 35 -1.11 6.59 7.62
N LEU A 36 -1.73 5.53 7.07
CA LEU A 36 -1.78 4.21 7.68
C LEU A 36 -0.38 3.63 7.91
N LEU A 37 0.50 3.71 6.91
CA LEU A 37 1.85 3.16 7.02
C LEU A 37 2.63 3.88 8.12
N ARG A 38 2.59 5.22 8.15
CA ARG A 38 3.29 6.01 9.17
C ARG A 38 2.83 5.66 10.58
N ARG A 39 1.51 5.63 10.80
CA ARG A 39 0.95 5.29 12.12
C ARG A 39 1.30 3.85 12.51
N TYR A 40 1.17 2.91 11.58
CA TYR A 40 1.57 1.51 11.80
C TYR A 40 3.04 1.39 12.25
N ILE A 41 3.96 2.12 11.60
CA ILE A 41 5.38 2.13 11.97
C ILE A 41 5.59 2.71 13.37
N ILE A 42 5.01 3.87 13.67
CA ILE A 42 5.16 4.55 14.96
C ILE A 42 4.69 3.65 16.10
N GLU A 43 3.50 3.07 15.96
CA GLU A 43 2.93 2.17 16.97
C GLU A 43 3.77 0.90 17.13
N ARG A 44 4.25 0.32 16.02
CA ARG A 44 5.14 -0.85 16.05
C ARG A 44 6.46 -0.57 16.77
N ILE A 45 7.16 0.49 16.39
CA ILE A 45 8.46 0.85 16.98
C ILE A 45 8.29 1.11 18.48
N THR A 46 7.24 1.83 18.88
CA THR A 46 6.99 2.12 20.30
C THR A 46 6.87 0.86 21.16
N VAL A 47 6.35 -0.24 20.57
CA VAL A 47 6.24 -1.55 21.24
C VAL A 47 7.53 -2.36 21.12
N GLU A 48 8.17 -2.39 19.95
CA GLU A 48 9.35 -3.24 19.69
C GLU A 48 10.65 -2.66 20.27
N ASP A 49 10.85 -1.34 20.19
CA ASP A 49 11.99 -0.62 20.77
C ASP A 49 11.58 0.77 21.30
N PRO A 50 11.18 0.87 22.57
CA PRO A 50 10.73 2.12 23.19
C PRO A 50 11.80 3.23 23.26
N SER A 51 13.07 2.90 23.01
CA SER A 51 14.16 3.88 23.02
C SER A 51 14.21 4.71 21.73
N ILE A 52 13.61 4.20 20.65
CA ILE A 52 13.52 4.88 19.37
C ILE A 52 12.23 5.71 19.35
N HIS A 53 12.37 7.04 19.32
CA HIS A 53 11.25 7.96 19.15
C HIS A 53 11.13 8.39 17.69
N VAL A 54 9.97 8.14 17.08
CA VAL A 54 9.65 8.51 15.70
C VAL A 54 8.31 9.22 15.67
N SER A 55 8.27 10.38 15.02
CA SER A 55 7.06 11.16 14.78
C SER A 55 6.54 10.96 13.35
N HIS A 56 5.32 11.45 13.09
CA HIS A 56 4.79 11.50 11.72
C HIS A 56 5.69 12.32 10.78
N GLU A 57 6.31 13.39 11.28
CA GLU A 57 7.18 14.28 10.50
C GLU A 57 8.50 13.60 10.10
N ASP A 58 9.06 12.78 10.99
CA ASP A 58 10.26 11.97 10.70
C ASP A 58 10.03 10.98 9.55
N LEU A 59 8.77 10.56 9.36
CA LEU A 59 8.32 9.70 8.26
C LEU A 59 7.72 10.49 7.08
N GLY A 60 7.92 11.81 7.05
CA GLY A 60 7.47 12.69 5.97
C GLY A 60 5.95 12.91 5.90
N GLY A 61 5.26 12.79 7.03
CA GLY A 61 3.83 13.08 7.20
C GLY A 61 3.55 14.42 7.87
N ARG A 62 2.29 14.68 8.20
CA ARG A 62 1.86 15.91 8.89
C ARG A 62 1.44 15.60 10.32
N PRO A 63 1.54 16.55 11.27
CA PRO A 63 1.09 16.33 12.65
C PRO A 63 -0.40 15.97 12.78
N GLN A 64 -1.23 16.48 11.87
CA GLN A 64 -2.68 16.25 11.83
C GLN A 64 -3.03 14.79 11.52
N ASP A 65 -2.13 14.05 10.89
CA ASP A 65 -2.29 12.63 10.57
C ASP A 65 -2.43 11.76 11.84
N ALA A 66 -2.01 12.26 13.00
CA ALA A 66 -2.10 11.57 14.29
C ALA A 66 -3.52 11.58 14.90
N GLU A 67 -4.40 12.49 14.46
CA GLU A 67 -5.71 12.70 15.12
C GLU A 67 -6.89 12.04 14.40
N ASP A 68 -6.67 11.39 13.25
CA ASP A 68 -7.76 10.72 12.52
C ASP A 68 -8.25 9.46 13.28
N PRO A 69 -9.50 9.43 13.79
CA PRO A 69 -10.03 8.28 14.53
C PRO A 69 -10.28 7.06 13.65
N GLN A 70 -10.65 7.26 12.38
CA GLN A 70 -10.96 6.16 11.45
C GLN A 70 -9.71 5.38 11.05
N ILE A 71 -8.56 6.06 11.02
CA ILE A 71 -7.25 5.44 10.78
C ILE A 71 -6.84 4.53 11.96
N LYS A 72 -7.24 4.87 13.18
CA LYS A 72 -6.83 4.14 14.39
C LYS A 72 -7.35 2.70 14.37
N ASP A 73 -8.64 2.53 14.10
CA ASP A 73 -9.26 1.20 14.07
C ASP A 73 -8.63 0.30 12.99
N VAL A 74 -8.29 0.88 11.83
CA VAL A 74 -7.62 0.13 10.75
C VAL A 74 -6.23 -0.30 11.18
N VAL A 75 -5.44 0.60 11.79
CA VAL A 75 -4.08 0.28 12.27
C VAL A 75 -4.12 -0.80 13.35
N ASP A 76 -5.04 -0.73 14.31
CA ASP A 76 -5.21 -1.75 15.35
C ASP A 76 -5.46 -3.15 14.75
N GLN A 77 -6.20 -3.23 13.65
CA GLN A 77 -6.43 -4.50 12.93
C GLN A 77 -5.19 -4.95 12.14
N LEU A 78 -4.50 -4.04 11.46
CA LEU A 78 -3.24 -4.34 10.78
C LEU A 78 -2.20 -4.90 11.76
N LEU A 79 -2.09 -4.33 12.96
CA LEU A 79 -1.19 -4.78 14.01
C LEU A 79 -1.51 -6.20 14.49
N LYS A 80 -2.78 -6.48 14.77
CA LYS A 80 -3.23 -7.83 15.16
C LYS A 80 -2.89 -8.89 14.12
N ILE A 81 -3.16 -8.62 12.84
CA ILE A 81 -2.84 -9.55 11.76
C ILE A 81 -1.32 -9.70 11.62
N ALA A 82 -0.56 -8.61 11.75
CA ALA A 82 0.89 -8.65 11.71
C ALA A 82 1.50 -9.45 12.86
N ASP A 83 0.91 -9.44 14.05
CA ASP A 83 1.34 -10.29 15.18
C ASP A 83 1.13 -11.77 14.91
N GLU A 84 0.03 -12.14 14.26
CA GLU A 84 -0.18 -13.51 13.81
C GLU A 84 0.82 -13.90 12.70
N LEU A 85 1.11 -13.00 11.76
CA LEU A 85 2.13 -13.21 10.73
C LEU A 85 3.54 -13.33 11.32
N ASN A 86 3.86 -12.59 12.38
CA ASN A 86 5.16 -12.66 13.05
C ASN A 86 5.46 -14.04 13.66
N LYS A 87 4.44 -14.85 13.93
CA LYS A 87 4.62 -16.24 14.37
C LYS A 87 5.09 -17.17 13.24
N ASN A 88 5.03 -16.75 11.97
CA ASN A 88 5.47 -17.53 10.83
C ASN A 88 6.98 -17.35 10.59
N ALA A 89 7.76 -18.37 10.97
CA ALA A 89 9.23 -18.34 10.91
C ALA A 89 9.80 -18.27 9.47
N GLU A 90 9.09 -18.78 8.46
CA GLU A 90 9.54 -18.75 7.07
C GLU A 90 9.51 -17.31 6.50
N LEU A 91 8.45 -16.56 6.83
CA LEU A 91 8.36 -15.14 6.50
C LEU A 91 9.45 -14.32 7.20
N GLN A 92 9.75 -14.64 8.46
CA GLN A 92 10.84 -13.98 9.22
C GLN A 92 12.22 -14.24 8.59
N HIS A 93 12.44 -15.43 8.04
CA HIS A 93 13.70 -15.76 7.36
C HIS A 93 13.89 -14.94 6.08
N LEU A 94 12.83 -14.75 5.29
CA LEU A 94 12.86 -13.91 4.08
C LEU A 94 13.15 -12.44 4.42
N ILE A 95 12.52 -11.92 5.49
CA ILE A 95 12.74 -10.55 5.97
C ILE A 95 14.18 -10.36 6.52
N SER A 96 14.74 -11.37 7.19
CA SER A 96 16.08 -11.28 7.80
C SER A 96 17.22 -11.34 6.78
N THR A 97 16.96 -11.85 5.58
CA THR A 97 17.97 -11.97 4.50
C THR A 97 18.19 -10.64 3.77
N VAL A 98 17.37 -9.61 4.03
CA VAL A 98 17.45 -8.31 3.36
C VAL A 98 18.65 -7.50 3.85
N GLN A 99 19.67 -7.34 3.00
CA GLN A 99 20.76 -6.40 3.23
C GLN A 99 20.40 -5.00 2.68
N ALA A 100 20.70 -3.96 3.46
CA ALA A 100 20.26 -2.57 3.23
C ALA A 100 20.86 -1.90 1.97
N ASN A 101 21.87 -2.49 1.34
CA ASN A 101 22.58 -1.98 0.17
C ASN A 101 21.79 -2.12 -1.16
N CYS A 102 20.74 -2.93 -1.20
CA CYS A 102 19.83 -3.06 -2.36
C CYS A 102 18.35 -2.98 -1.97
N ALA A 103 17.99 -2.06 -1.06
CA ALA A 103 16.67 -2.01 -0.42
C ALA A 103 15.48 -1.96 -1.42
N GLN A 104 15.64 -1.33 -2.60
CA GLN A 104 14.58 -1.26 -3.61
C GLN A 104 14.32 -2.62 -4.27
N ASP A 105 15.35 -3.25 -4.81
CA ASP A 105 15.23 -4.53 -5.50
C ASP A 105 14.70 -5.60 -4.55
N VAL A 106 15.16 -5.56 -3.30
CA VAL A 106 14.69 -6.47 -2.28
C VAL A 106 13.23 -6.21 -1.94
N PHE A 107 12.83 -4.95 -1.73
CA PHE A 107 11.43 -4.60 -1.48
C PHE A 107 10.53 -5.08 -2.61
N MET A 108 10.87 -4.76 -3.86
CA MET A 108 10.05 -5.10 -5.02
C MET A 108 10.00 -6.61 -5.26
N THR A 109 11.10 -7.32 -5.05
CA THR A 109 11.15 -8.79 -5.21
C THR A 109 10.26 -9.47 -4.18
N VAL A 110 10.39 -9.10 -2.90
CA VAL A 110 9.57 -9.70 -1.84
C VAL A 110 8.11 -9.29 -2.00
N ALA A 111 7.82 -8.03 -2.34
CA ALA A 111 6.45 -7.58 -2.61
C ALA A 111 5.81 -8.39 -3.75
N ARG A 112 6.49 -8.57 -4.88
CA ARG A 112 5.97 -9.41 -5.98
C ARG A 112 5.69 -10.85 -5.53
N SER A 113 6.59 -11.45 -4.74
CA SER A 113 6.38 -12.79 -4.21
C SER A 113 5.18 -12.88 -3.26
N ILE A 114 4.95 -11.87 -2.42
CA ILE A 114 3.78 -11.81 -1.52
C ILE A 114 2.46 -11.88 -2.31
N PHE A 115 2.42 -11.28 -3.51
CA PHE A 115 1.20 -11.15 -4.32
C PHE A 115 1.14 -12.09 -5.53
N GLU A 116 2.06 -13.06 -5.65
CA GLU A 116 2.17 -13.95 -6.83
C GLU A 116 0.85 -14.69 -7.12
N ASP A 117 0.19 -15.24 -6.08
CA ASP A 117 -1.09 -15.95 -6.26
C ASP A 117 -2.34 -15.06 -6.09
N GLY A 118 -2.19 -13.73 -6.12
CA GLY A 118 -3.29 -12.76 -5.96
C GLY A 118 -3.29 -11.94 -4.67
N ILE A 119 -4.35 -11.16 -4.46
CA ILE A 119 -4.43 -10.13 -3.41
C ILE A 119 -5.48 -10.53 -2.36
N ASN A 120 -5.10 -10.43 -1.08
CA ASN A 120 -6.00 -10.51 0.06
C ASN A 120 -5.48 -9.62 1.20
N TRP A 121 -6.33 -9.34 2.20
CA TRP A 121 -5.95 -8.47 3.32
C TRP A 121 -4.74 -8.96 4.13
N GLY A 122 -4.56 -10.28 4.28
CA GLY A 122 -3.37 -10.82 4.94
C GLY A 122 -2.08 -10.51 4.19
N ARG A 123 -2.10 -10.57 2.85
CA ARG A 123 -0.97 -10.19 1.99
C ARG A 123 -0.72 -8.68 1.99
N VAL A 124 -1.79 -7.87 2.02
CA VAL A 124 -1.68 -6.42 2.21
C VAL A 124 -0.99 -6.11 3.53
N VAL A 125 -1.39 -6.75 4.64
CA VAL A 125 -0.72 -6.58 5.95
C VAL A 125 0.75 -7.03 5.89
N ALA A 126 1.06 -8.11 5.19
CA ALA A 126 2.44 -8.55 5.00
C ALA A 126 3.32 -7.49 4.32
N LEU A 127 2.77 -6.73 3.36
CA LEU A 127 3.47 -5.60 2.72
C LEU A 127 3.73 -4.43 3.69
N PHE A 128 2.75 -4.10 4.55
CA PHE A 128 2.97 -3.11 5.63
C PHE A 128 4.09 -3.57 6.56
N HIS A 129 4.06 -4.85 6.95
CA HIS A 129 5.06 -5.41 7.85
C HIS A 129 6.46 -5.44 7.23
N LEU A 130 6.58 -5.82 5.95
CA LEU A 130 7.84 -5.74 5.20
C LEU A 130 8.40 -4.32 5.22
N SER A 131 7.57 -3.32 4.91
CA SER A 131 7.97 -1.91 4.89
C SER A 131 8.47 -1.45 6.26
N TYR A 132 7.76 -1.82 7.33
CA TYR A 132 8.16 -1.55 8.70
C TYR A 132 9.55 -2.11 9.02
N ARG A 133 9.83 -3.37 8.67
CA ARG A 133 11.11 -4.01 9.01
C ARG A 133 12.29 -3.36 8.30
N LEU A 134 12.10 -2.92 7.05
CA LEU A 134 13.13 -2.14 6.33
C LEU A 134 13.35 -0.77 6.95
N ILE A 135 12.28 -0.08 7.36
CA ILE A 135 12.38 1.25 8.00
C ILE A 135 13.02 1.14 9.38
N TYR A 136 12.68 0.13 10.16
CA TYR A 136 13.32 -0.16 11.44
C TYR A 136 14.82 -0.43 11.29
N LEU A 137 15.21 -1.20 10.26
CA LEU A 137 16.61 -1.42 9.93
C LEU A 137 17.33 -0.11 9.52
N ALA A 138 16.68 0.75 8.74
CA ALA A 138 17.24 2.04 8.34
C ALA A 138 17.40 2.99 9.54
N LEU A 139 16.43 3.01 10.46
CA LEU A 139 16.46 3.83 11.69
C LEU A 139 17.61 3.40 12.62
N THR A 140 17.75 2.09 12.86
CA THR A 140 18.84 1.56 13.72
C THR A 140 20.23 1.76 13.12
N GLN A 141 20.32 1.99 11.81
CA GLN A 141 21.56 2.31 11.08
C GLN A 141 21.74 3.81 10.81
N ASN A 142 20.84 4.69 11.28
CA ASN A 142 20.83 6.14 11.02
C ASN A 142 20.81 6.53 9.53
N HIS A 143 20.17 5.73 8.68
CA HIS A 143 20.02 5.98 7.24
C HIS A 143 18.66 6.60 6.89
N PHE A 144 18.41 7.84 7.35
CA PHE A 144 17.11 8.51 7.21
C PHE A 144 16.67 8.74 5.75
N ASP A 145 17.61 8.93 4.82
CA ASP A 145 17.31 9.10 3.39
C ASP A 145 16.59 7.89 2.80
N ILE A 146 16.92 6.69 3.30
CA ILE A 146 16.33 5.42 2.85
C ILE A 146 14.87 5.29 3.31
N ILE A 147 14.50 5.85 4.47
CA ILE A 147 13.14 5.77 5.02
C ILE A 147 12.13 6.37 4.04
N ARG A 148 12.43 7.56 3.52
CA ARG A 148 11.55 8.23 2.54
C ARG A 148 11.45 7.42 1.26
N MET A 149 12.54 6.80 0.82
CA MET A 149 12.54 5.93 -0.36
C MET A 149 11.66 4.69 -0.16
N ILE A 150 11.74 4.03 1.00
CA ILE A 150 10.89 2.85 1.31
C ILE A 150 9.41 3.22 1.29
N ILE A 151 9.03 4.36 1.90
CA ILE A 151 7.65 4.84 1.88
C ILE A 151 7.21 5.11 0.44
N CYS A 152 8.06 5.74 -0.38
CA CYS A 152 7.75 5.95 -1.80
C CYS A 152 7.54 4.64 -2.55
N TRP A 153 8.40 3.63 -2.37
CA TRP A 153 8.26 2.32 -3.02
C TRP A 153 6.99 1.60 -2.59
N PHE A 154 6.65 1.66 -1.30
CA PHE A 154 5.39 1.13 -0.79
C PHE A 154 4.19 1.78 -1.47
N LEU A 155 4.14 3.11 -1.52
CA LEU A 155 3.03 3.84 -2.13
C LEU A 155 2.94 3.59 -3.64
N GLN A 156 4.09 3.53 -4.32
CA GLN A 156 4.14 3.18 -5.74
C GLN A 156 3.57 1.77 -5.97
N PHE A 157 3.99 0.79 -5.15
CA PHE A 157 3.49 -0.58 -5.28
C PHE A 157 1.98 -0.66 -5.04
N ILE A 158 1.46 0.05 -4.03
CA ILE A 158 0.01 0.15 -3.79
C ILE A 158 -0.68 0.74 -5.01
N ARG A 159 -0.19 1.87 -5.56
CA ARG A 159 -0.81 2.55 -6.71
C ARG A 159 -0.86 1.64 -7.94
N GLU A 160 0.21 0.91 -8.21
CA GLU A 160 0.33 0.12 -9.44
C GLU A 160 -0.38 -1.24 -9.34
N ASN A 161 -0.46 -1.84 -8.15
CA ASN A 161 -0.85 -3.26 -8.02
C ASN A 161 -2.07 -3.50 -7.12
N ILE A 162 -2.37 -2.60 -6.16
CA ILE A 162 -3.32 -2.88 -5.08
C ILE A 162 -4.48 -1.88 -5.04
N SER A 163 -4.30 -0.65 -5.56
CA SER A 163 -5.27 0.44 -5.51
C SER A 163 -6.63 0.03 -6.07
N ALA A 164 -6.66 -0.60 -7.25
CA ALA A 164 -7.87 -1.08 -7.88
C ALA A 164 -8.62 -2.11 -7.01
N TRP A 165 -7.88 -3.02 -6.36
CA TRP A 165 -8.45 -4.01 -5.45
C TRP A 165 -9.02 -3.36 -4.19
N ILE A 166 -8.27 -2.45 -3.55
CA ILE A 166 -8.75 -1.69 -2.40
C ILE A 166 -10.02 -0.91 -2.75
N ARG A 167 -10.07 -0.31 -3.94
CA ARG A 167 -11.23 0.43 -4.45
C ARG A 167 -12.47 -0.46 -4.58
N GLN A 168 -12.30 -1.66 -5.14
CA GLN A 168 -13.38 -2.67 -5.25
C GLN A 168 -13.90 -3.12 -3.88
N HIS A 169 -13.04 -3.12 -2.86
CA HIS A 169 -13.39 -3.43 -1.47
C HIS A 169 -13.87 -2.20 -0.66
N GLY A 170 -14.20 -1.09 -1.33
CA GLY A 170 -14.79 0.10 -0.71
C GLY A 170 -13.78 1.06 -0.08
N GLY A 171 -12.49 0.86 -0.31
CA GLY A 171 -11.42 1.68 0.25
C GLY A 171 -11.05 1.31 1.69
N TRP A 172 -10.05 2.01 2.24
CA TRP A 172 -9.49 1.71 3.57
C TRP A 172 -10.45 1.89 4.75
N VAL A 173 -11.45 2.76 4.64
CA VAL A 173 -12.34 3.15 5.77
C VAL A 173 -13.72 2.50 5.67
N SER A 174 -14.19 2.16 4.48
CA SER A 174 -15.46 1.43 4.31
C SER A 174 -15.28 -0.08 4.50
N SER A 175 -14.04 -0.58 4.41
CA SER A 175 -13.70 -1.94 4.75
C SER A 175 -13.83 -2.10 6.27
N CYS A 176 -15.01 -2.52 6.72
CA CYS A 176 -15.18 -3.02 8.07
C CYS A 176 -14.24 -4.23 8.22
N PHE A 177 -13.03 -4.02 8.74
CA PHE A 177 -12.03 -5.05 9.07
C PHE A 177 -12.48 -5.90 10.28
N CYS A 178 -13.78 -6.21 10.37
CA CYS A 178 -14.23 -7.24 11.27
C CYS A 178 -13.70 -8.57 10.72
N VAL A 179 -13.06 -9.35 11.58
CA VAL A 179 -12.62 -10.73 11.30
C VAL A 179 -13.76 -11.58 10.70
N CYS A 180 -15.04 -11.23 10.97
CA CYS A 180 -16.21 -11.86 10.38
C CYS A 180 -16.46 -11.52 8.89
N CYS A 181 -16.05 -10.35 8.39
CA CYS A 181 -16.20 -9.96 6.98
C CYS A 181 -15.02 -10.42 6.10
N LEU A 182 -13.87 -10.73 6.69
CA LEU A 182 -12.71 -11.29 5.96
C LEU A 182 -12.99 -12.71 5.40
N ALA A 183 -13.99 -13.41 5.94
CA ALA A 183 -14.31 -14.79 5.58
C ALA A 183 -15.41 -14.95 4.50
N THR A 184 -16.05 -13.87 4.04
CA THR A 184 -17.30 -13.98 3.24
C THR A 184 -17.22 -13.49 1.79
N HIS A 185 -16.05 -13.45 1.16
CA HIS A 185 -15.96 -13.31 -0.30
C HIS A 185 -14.96 -14.28 -0.92
N VAL A 186 -15.10 -15.56 -0.56
CA VAL A 186 -14.83 -16.63 -1.53
C VAL A 186 -16.10 -16.76 -2.35
N GLU A 187 -16.11 -16.26 -3.58
CA GLU A 187 -17.20 -16.55 -4.52
C GLU A 187 -17.30 -18.08 -4.69
N PRO A 188 -18.46 -18.71 -4.43
CA PRO A 188 -18.68 -20.05 -4.94
C PRO A 188 -18.80 -19.91 -6.46
N HIS A 189 -17.80 -20.42 -7.19
CA HIS A 189 -17.91 -20.63 -8.63
C HIS A 189 -19.27 -21.28 -8.93
N ARG A 190 -20.14 -20.50 -9.56
CA ARG A 190 -21.42 -20.96 -10.08
C ARG A 190 -21.10 -22.07 -11.10
N SER A 191 -21.32 -23.32 -10.70
CA SER A 191 -21.48 -24.41 -11.64
C SER A 191 -22.72 -24.13 -12.47
N SER A 192 -22.53 -23.56 -13.66
CA SER A 192 -23.56 -23.59 -14.69
C SER A 192 -23.51 -24.96 -15.35
N GLN A 193 -24.44 -25.82 -14.97
CA GLN A 193 -24.89 -26.92 -15.82
C GLN A 193 -25.57 -26.32 -17.05
N THR A 194 -25.12 -26.74 -18.23
CA THR A 194 -25.94 -27.38 -19.26
C THR A 194 -25.04 -28.21 -20.15
#